data_AF-A0A931D815-F1
#
_entry.id   AF-A0A931D815-F1
#
_cell.length_a   1.000
_cell.length_b   1.000
_cell.length_c   1.000
_cell.angle_alpha   90.00
_cell.angle_beta   90.00
_cell.angle_gamma   90.00
#
_symmetry.space_group_name_H-M   'P 1'
#
loop_
_entity.id
_entity.type
_entity.pdbx_description
1 polymer ?
#
loop_
_entity_poly.entity_id
_entity_poly.type
_entity_poly.pdbx_seq_one_letter_code
_entity_poly.pdbx_strand_id
1 'polypeptide(L)'
;MAKPFALNRLPSSIREELLARRAEKPGLTLDDHFTWLTSQGHQVSRSAIYRFLAAHDAQQARPDEPEEPTDAQSIRLGCLMVAAAYALPGDKTDLIKTADEFVEWVGQTDPS
;
A
#
# COMPACT_ATOMS: atom_id res chain seq x y z
N MET A 1 15.07 30.77 -9.44
CA MET A 1 13.74 30.14 -9.52
C MET A 1 13.82 28.78 -8.83
N ALA A 2 13.09 28.57 -7.74
CA ALA A 2 13.10 27.30 -7.01
C ALA A 2 12.42 26.21 -7.86
N LYS A 3 13.08 25.06 -8.03
CA LYS A 3 12.48 23.91 -8.71
C LYS A 3 11.32 23.41 -7.85
N PRO A 4 10.08 23.33 -8.38
CA PRO A 4 8.99 22.72 -7.63
C PRO A 4 9.38 21.29 -7.27
N PHE A 5 9.28 20.94 -6.00
CA PHE A 5 9.61 19.59 -5.55
C PHE A 5 8.67 18.60 -6.24
N ALA A 6 9.22 17.48 -6.69
CA ALA A 6 8.41 16.38 -7.16
C ALA A 6 7.60 15.85 -5.98
N LEU A 7 6.29 15.65 -6.15
CA LEU A 7 5.40 15.16 -5.11
C LEU A 7 5.85 13.78 -4.58
N ASN A 8 6.55 13.00 -5.41
CA ASN A 8 7.22 11.74 -5.04
C ASN A 8 8.36 11.89 -4.02
N ARG A 9 8.84 13.12 -3.76
CA ARG A 9 9.85 13.42 -2.73
C ARG A 9 9.23 13.83 -1.40
N LEU A 10 7.91 14.03 -1.34
CA LEU A 10 7.23 14.21 -0.05
C LEU A 10 7.22 12.89 0.71
N PRO A 11 7.23 12.93 2.06
CA PRO A 11 7.01 11.75 2.89
C PRO A 11 5.74 11.00 2.47
N SER A 12 5.74 9.66 2.59
CA SER A 12 4.57 8.83 2.29
C SER A 12 3.35 9.26 3.08
N SER A 13 3.52 9.61 4.36
CA SER A 13 2.46 10.12 5.23
C SER A 13 1.71 11.33 4.65
N ILE A 14 2.43 12.29 4.06
CA ILE A 14 1.82 13.48 3.44
C ILE A 14 1.08 13.12 2.15
N ARG A 15 1.59 12.14 1.40
CA ARG A 15 0.92 11.65 0.18
C ARG A 15 -0.36 10.91 0.51
N GLU A 16 -0.34 10.08 1.55
CA GLU A 16 -1.51 9.36 2.08
C GLU A 16 -2.56 10.36 2.60
N GLU A 17 -2.15 11.38 3.34
CA GLU A 17 -3.06 12.41 3.85
C GLU A 17 -3.69 13.24 2.70
N LEU A 18 -2.94 13.50 1.62
CA LEU A 18 -3.49 14.13 0.42
C LEU A 18 -4.61 13.27 -0.22
N LEU A 19 -4.40 11.95 -0.29
CA LEU A 19 -5.38 11.01 -0.82
C LEU A 19 -6.60 10.91 0.10
N ALA A 20 -6.38 10.82 1.42
CA ALA A 20 -7.44 10.80 2.42
C ALA A 20 -8.31 12.06 2.33
N ARG A 21 -7.70 13.25 2.27
CA ARG A 21 -8.43 14.52 2.12
C ARG A 21 -9.30 14.57 0.86
N ARG A 22 -8.83 13.97 -0.23
CA ARG A 22 -9.58 13.91 -1.49
C ARG A 22 -10.77 12.95 -1.40
N ALA A 23 -10.59 11.81 -0.74
CA ALA A 23 -11.66 10.84 -0.50
C ALA A 23 -12.72 11.40 0.47
N GLU A 24 -12.29 12.05 1.55
CA GLU A 24 -13.18 12.65 2.56
C GLU A 24 -13.94 13.88 2.03
N LYS A 25 -13.34 14.64 1.11
CA LYS A 25 -13.92 15.89 0.59
C LYS A 25 -13.83 15.93 -0.94
N PRO A 26 -14.72 15.19 -1.65
CA PRO A 26 -14.69 15.11 -3.12
C PRO A 26 -14.99 16.44 -3.83
N GLY A 27 -15.46 17.46 -3.10
CA GLY A 27 -15.70 18.81 -3.64
C GLY A 27 -14.48 19.74 -3.61
N LEU A 28 -13.33 19.30 -3.07
CA LEU A 28 -12.12 20.13 -3.06
C LEU A 28 -11.52 20.26 -4.46
N THR A 29 -11.14 21.49 -4.79
CA THR A 29 -10.46 21.80 -6.04
C THR A 29 -8.96 21.52 -5.94
N LEU A 30 -8.29 21.48 -7.09
CA LEU A 30 -6.84 21.38 -7.15
C LEU A 30 -6.15 22.53 -6.39
N ASP A 31 -6.75 23.74 -6.39
CA ASP A 31 -6.23 24.89 -5.67
C ASP A 31 -6.34 24.74 -4.15
N ASP A 32 -7.38 24.06 -3.66
CA ASP A 32 -7.51 23.75 -2.23
C ASP A 32 -6.41 22.79 -1.77
N HIS A 33 -6.13 21.76 -2.56
CA HIS A 33 -5.03 20.82 -2.30
C HIS A 33 -3.67 21.52 -2.36
N PHE A 34 -3.46 22.41 -3.34
CA PHE A 34 -2.25 23.22 -3.44
C PHE A 34 -2.07 24.16 -2.24
N THR A 35 -3.14 24.82 -1.80
CA THR A 35 -3.13 25.71 -0.64
C THR A 35 -2.81 24.96 0.64
N TRP A 36 -3.38 23.77 0.82
CA TRP A 36 -3.08 22.90 1.95
C TRP A 36 -1.63 22.42 1.95
N LEU A 37 -1.10 21.93 0.82
CA LEU A 37 0.31 21.53 0.72
C LEU A 37 1.26 22.69 1.01
N THR A 38 0.93 23.89 0.53
CA THR A 38 1.71 25.09 0.78
C THR A 38 1.65 25.51 2.26
N SER A 39 0.51 25.36 2.94
CA SER A 39 0.38 25.68 4.37
C SER A 39 1.17 24.73 5.27
N GLN A 40 1.44 23.51 4.81
CA GLN A 40 2.36 22.55 5.45
C GLN A 40 3.85 22.83 5.15
N GLY A 41 4.16 23.88 4.38
CA GLY A 41 5.52 24.24 3.99
C GLY A 41 6.06 23.48 2.77
N HIS A 42 5.20 22.77 2.04
CA HIS A 42 5.62 22.01 0.87
C HIS A 42 5.44 22.83 -0.42
N GLN A 43 6.55 23.03 -1.15
CA GLN A 43 6.53 23.69 -2.46
C GLN A 43 6.37 22.67 -3.60
N VAL A 44 5.13 22.36 -3.93
CA VAL A 44 4.73 21.44 -5.01
C VAL A 44 3.93 22.19 -6.07
N SER A 45 4.14 21.87 -7.35
CA SER A 45 3.37 22.50 -8.42
C SER A 45 1.98 21.89 -8.56
N ARG A 46 1.01 22.70 -9.01
CA ARG A 46 -0.35 22.23 -9.35
C ARG A 46 -0.33 21.04 -10.31
N SER A 47 0.51 21.09 -11.34
CA SER A 47 0.68 20.00 -12.29
C SER A 47 1.24 18.73 -11.64
N ALA A 48 2.08 18.84 -10.60
CA ALA A 48 2.55 17.67 -9.87
C ALA A 48 1.43 17.03 -9.04
N ILE A 49 0.60 17.84 -8.39
CA ILE A 49 -0.59 17.40 -7.65
C ILE A 49 -1.57 16.71 -8.60
N TYR A 50 -1.91 17.36 -9.72
CA TYR A 50 -2.84 16.80 -10.71
C TYR A 50 -2.35 15.46 -11.24
N ARG A 51 -1.09 15.36 -11.68
CA ARG A 51 -0.54 14.10 -12.20
C ARG A 51 -0.57 12.98 -11.15
N PHE A 52 -0.29 13.29 -9.89
CA PHE A 52 -0.32 12.32 -8.80
C PHE A 52 -1.74 11.79 -8.57
N LEU A 53 -2.71 12.70 -8.44
CA LEU A 53 -4.11 12.36 -8.24
C LEU A 53 -4.69 11.57 -9.42
N ALA A 54 -4.40 11.99 -10.66
CA ALA A 54 -4.85 11.29 -11.86
C ALA A 54 -4.21 9.90 -12.02
N ALA A 55 -2.93 9.74 -11.65
CA ALA A 55 -2.26 8.44 -11.67
C ALA A 55 -2.88 7.49 -10.63
N HIS A 56 -3.18 7.99 -9.43
CA HIS A 56 -3.86 7.21 -8.41
C HIS A 56 -5.27 6.76 -8.84
N ASP A 57 -6.06 7.66 -9.45
CA ASP A 57 -7.38 7.29 -9.98
C ASP A 57 -7.29 6.26 -11.10
N ALA A 58 -6.30 6.39 -11.98
CA ALA A 58 -6.07 5.43 -13.05
C ALA A 58 -5.67 4.05 -12.51
N GLN A 59 -4.98 4.00 -11.37
CA GLN A 59 -4.63 2.76 -10.69
C GLN A 59 -5.87 2.15 -10.00
N GLN A 60 -6.70 2.94 -9.31
CA GLN A 60 -7.95 2.45 -8.72
C GLN A 60 -8.98 2.02 -9.77
N ALA A 61 -8.99 2.65 -10.95
CA ALA A 61 -9.85 2.28 -12.07
C ALA A 61 -9.41 1.00 -12.79
N ARG A 62 -8.26 0.42 -12.43
CA ARG A 62 -7.79 -0.89 -12.90
C ARG A 62 -8.02 -1.93 -11.79
N PRO A 63 -9.21 -2.55 -11.72
CA PRO A 63 -9.46 -3.65 -10.78
C PRO A 63 -8.65 -4.93 -11.07
N ASP A 64 -7.89 -4.97 -12.17
CA ASP A 64 -7.16 -6.16 -12.64
C ASP A 64 -5.65 -6.13 -12.33
N GLU A 65 -5.12 -5.10 -11.66
CA GLU A 65 -3.76 -5.19 -11.12
C GLU A 65 -3.84 -6.01 -9.81
N PRO A 66 -3.14 -7.16 -9.70
CA PRO A 66 -3.11 -7.91 -8.46
C PRO A 66 -2.54 -7.00 -7.39
N GLU A 67 -3.36 -6.70 -6.38
CA GLU A 67 -2.93 -6.07 -5.13
C GLU A 67 -1.60 -6.72 -4.74
N GLU A 68 -0.53 -5.92 -4.56
CA GLU A 68 0.74 -6.48 -4.11
C GLU A 68 0.44 -7.31 -2.86
N PRO A 69 0.87 -8.59 -2.81
CA PRO A 69 0.46 -9.48 -1.75
C PRO A 69 0.91 -8.85 -0.44
N THR A 70 -0.07 -8.52 0.41
CA THR A 70 0.21 -8.00 1.75
C THR A 70 1.23 -8.90 2.45
N ASP A 71 2.04 -8.34 3.34
CA ASP A 71 3.06 -9.12 4.07
C ASP A 71 2.45 -10.40 4.69
N ALA A 72 1.22 -10.32 5.19
CA ALA A 72 0.47 -11.47 5.70
C ALA A 72 0.17 -12.55 4.65
N GLN A 73 -0.19 -12.18 3.42
CA GLN A 73 -0.41 -13.12 2.32
C GLN A 73 0.90 -13.77 1.86
N SER A 74 1.98 -12.99 1.80
CA SER A 74 3.32 -13.49 1.47
C SER A 74 3.84 -14.48 2.51
N ILE A 75 3.64 -14.20 3.80
CA ILE A 75 4.00 -15.11 4.91
C ILE A 75 3.20 -16.42 4.82
N ARG A 76 1.87 -16.34 4.60
CA ARG A 76 1.01 -17.53 4.46
C ARG A 76 1.45 -18.40 3.27
N LEU A 77 1.77 -17.78 2.13
CA LEU A 77 2.26 -18.50 0.97
C LEU A 77 3.60 -19.19 1.25
N GLY A 78 4.53 -18.50 1.91
CA GLY A 78 5.81 -19.09 2.33
C GLY A 78 5.62 -20.28 3.27
N CYS A 79 4.76 -20.15 4.29
CA CYS A 79 4.45 -21.22 5.23
C CYS A 79 3.83 -22.44 4.52
N LEU A 80 2.93 -22.20 3.56
CA LEU A 80 2.32 -23.26 2.76
C LEU A 80 3.36 -23.99 1.89
N MET A 81 4.27 -23.25 1.25
CA MET A 81 5.34 -23.83 0.43
C MET A 81 6.28 -24.71 1.26
N VAL A 82 6.61 -24.29 2.48
CA VAL A 82 7.44 -25.08 3.40
C VAL A 82 6.67 -26.32 3.88
N ALA A 83 5.41 -26.16 4.30
CA ALA A 83 4.57 -27.28 4.72
C ALA A 83 4.40 -28.34 3.62
N ALA A 84 4.31 -27.93 2.35
CA ALA A 84 4.23 -28.82 1.20
C ALA A 84 5.47 -29.71 1.02
N ALA A 85 6.63 -29.32 1.57
CA ALA A 85 7.83 -30.16 1.56
C ALA A 85 7.78 -31.29 2.60
N TYR A 86 6.92 -31.18 3.62
CA TYR A 86 6.81 -32.15 4.72
C TYR A 86 5.52 -32.98 4.66
N ALA A 87 4.46 -32.47 4.01
CA ALA A 87 3.19 -33.16 3.89
C ALA A 87 3.26 -34.38 2.94
N LEU A 88 2.57 -35.46 3.30
CA LEU A 88 2.41 -36.62 2.43
C LEU A 88 1.56 -36.25 1.19
N PRO A 89 1.91 -36.73 -0.02
CA PRO A 89 1.12 -36.46 -1.22
C PRO A 89 -0.33 -36.92 -1.05
N GLY A 90 -1.27 -35.97 -1.13
CA GLY A 90 -2.71 -36.23 -1.03
C GLY A 90 -3.34 -35.92 0.34
N ASP A 91 -2.54 -35.63 1.37
CA ASP A 91 -3.08 -35.17 2.66
C ASP A 91 -3.15 -33.64 2.72
N LYS A 92 -4.22 -33.11 2.12
CA LYS A 92 -4.47 -31.66 2.10
C LYS A 92 -4.76 -31.11 3.51
N THR A 93 -5.32 -31.92 4.39
CA THR A 93 -5.70 -31.49 5.74
C THR A 93 -4.46 -31.28 6.59
N ASP A 94 -3.52 -32.23 6.54
CA ASP A 94 -2.24 -32.15 7.24
C ASP A 94 -1.36 -31.00 6.71
N LEU A 95 -1.37 -30.80 5.38
CA LEU A 95 -0.69 -29.66 4.73
C LEU A 95 -1.18 -28.31 5.26
N ILE A 96 -2.49 -28.07 5.25
CA ILE A 96 -3.06 -26.79 5.68
C ILE A 96 -2.80 -26.59 7.17
N LYS A 97 -3.01 -27.63 7.98
CA LYS A 97 -2.76 -27.56 9.43
C LYS A 97 -1.30 -27.20 9.74
N THR A 98 -0.34 -27.84 9.07
CA THR A 98 1.09 -27.55 9.24
C THR A 98 1.43 -26.13 8.78
N ALA A 99 0.83 -25.66 7.68
CA ALA A 99 1.02 -24.28 7.22
C ALA A 99 0.49 -23.26 8.23
N ASP A 100 -0.68 -23.51 8.84
CA ASP A 100 -1.25 -22.64 9.87
C ASP A 100 -0.38 -22.60 11.14
N GLU A 101 0.16 -23.74 11.57
CA GLU A 101 1.11 -23.82 12.69
C GLU A 101 2.38 -22.99 12.42
N PHE A 102 2.89 -22.97 11.18
CA PHE A 102 4.02 -22.11 10.81
C PHE A 102 3.66 -20.63 10.78
N VAL A 103 2.45 -20.27 10.34
CA VAL A 103 1.98 -18.88 10.39
C VAL A 103 1.89 -18.39 11.82
N GLU A 104 1.36 -19.22 12.73
CA GLU A 104 1.31 -18.91 14.17
C GLU A 104 2.71 -18.77 14.77
N TRP A 105 3.64 -19.67 14.44
CA TRP A 105 5.03 -19.59 14.90
C TRP A 105 5.71 -18.29 14.44
N VAL A 106 5.62 -17.94 13.16
CA VAL A 106 6.20 -16.71 12.62
C VAL A 106 5.64 -15.49 13.35
N GLY A 107 4.33 -15.45 13.59
CA GLY A 107 3.65 -14.35 14.30
C GLY A 107 3.99 -14.23 15.78
N GLN A 108 4.50 -15.29 16.43
CA GLN A 108 4.98 -15.23 17.82
C GLN A 108 6.41 -14.70 17.94
N THR A 109 7.19 -14.74 16.86
CA THR A 109 8.60 -14.29 16.82
C THR A 109 8.81 -12.79 16.63
N ASP A 110 7.74 -11.98 16.64
CA ASP A 110 7.80 -10.52 16.63
C ASP A 110 7.69 -9.98 18.08
N PRO A 111 8.79 -9.85 18.86
CA PRO A 111 8.78 -8.97 20.01
C PRO A 111 8.82 -7.53 19.51
N SER A 112 7.77 -6.77 19.82
CA SER A 112 7.72 -5.31 19.61
C SER A 112 8.92 -4.57 20.21
#